data_AF-A0AAP2KW75-F1
#
_entry.id   AF-A0AAP2KW75-F1
#
_cell.length_a   1.000
_cell.length_b   1.000
_cell.length_c   1.000
_cell.angle_alpha   90.00
_cell.angle_beta   90.00
_cell.angle_gamma   90.00
#
_symmetry.space_group_name_H-M   'P 1'
#
loop_
_entity.id
_entity.type
_entity.pdbx_description
1 polymer ?
#
loop_
_entity_poly.entity_id
_entity_poly.type
_entity_poly.pdbx_seq_one_letter_code
_entity_poly.pdbx_strand_id
1 'polypeptide(L)'
;MRLNPVTCTAAIVSITLVLAGCATSPAPEVKRPSVADRTVQPSAASASRAVQQEPAAEPRSPLLPSAFFADGAEDFIAWRCTPAQDLISAFPDDQLRLWSAQGHYLLDRAVVASGARYVKDDLTFWNKGKEAVVTSDNGRLTCREDVHRRTLTRADHPESIFHALGNEPGWTLDLDRDAPSMTLVTDNGERSRTLDYRLVALDNGEQASVTLRADGAAEPVAVQMQARACFDAMSGKPYPVRVRLQVGERVFRGCGQGIERAPR
;
A
#
# COMPACT_ATOMS: atom_id res chain seq x y z
N MET A 1 38.48 49.80 27.39
CA MET A 1 39.21 49.70 26.10
C MET A 1 38.21 49.16 25.08
N ARG A 2 37.47 49.98 24.32
CA ARG A 2 37.82 50.81 23.14
C ARG A 2 38.50 50.05 21.98
N LEU A 3 37.68 49.80 20.93
CA LEU A 3 37.94 49.67 19.47
C LEU A 3 38.91 48.54 19.01
N ASN A 4 38.72 47.81 17.90
CA ASN A 4 38.15 48.14 16.59
C ASN A 4 37.83 46.85 15.78
N PRO A 5 36.85 46.86 14.85
CA PRO A 5 36.61 45.77 13.89
C PRO A 5 37.50 45.88 12.64
N VAL A 6 38.00 44.73 12.15
CA VAL A 6 38.77 44.63 10.90
C VAL A 6 37.81 44.52 9.72
N THR A 7 37.76 45.57 8.91
CA THR A 7 37.12 45.63 7.60
C THR A 7 37.97 44.91 6.55
N CYS A 8 37.41 43.91 5.87
CA CYS A 8 38.04 43.28 4.72
C CYS A 8 37.48 43.92 3.44
N THR A 9 38.30 44.73 2.80
CA THR A 9 38.02 45.45 1.54
C THR A 9 37.89 44.49 0.35
N ALA A 10 36.78 44.59 -0.36
CA ALA A 10 36.53 43.96 -1.64
C ALA A 10 37.37 44.65 -2.74
N ALA A 11 38.19 43.87 -3.46
CA ALA A 11 38.85 44.31 -4.68
C ALA A 11 38.07 43.76 -5.88
N ILE A 12 37.41 44.67 -6.60
CA ILE A 12 36.73 44.42 -7.87
C ILE A 12 37.80 44.49 -8.97
N VAL A 13 38.06 43.38 -9.65
CA VAL A 13 38.89 43.35 -10.87
C VAL A 13 37.96 43.17 -12.07
N SER A 14 37.75 44.26 -12.80
CA SER A 14 37.06 44.27 -14.08
C SER A 14 38.02 43.82 -15.19
N ILE A 15 37.76 42.68 -15.81
CA ILE A 15 38.43 42.24 -17.03
C ILE A 15 37.44 42.40 -18.19
N THR A 16 37.68 43.42 -19.00
CA THR A 16 37.11 43.60 -20.35
C THR A 16 37.67 42.52 -21.28
N LEU A 17 36.81 41.60 -21.74
CA LEU A 17 37.14 40.65 -22.79
C LEU A 17 36.65 41.17 -24.15
N VAL A 18 37.58 41.33 -25.08
CA VAL A 18 37.36 41.79 -26.46
C VAL A 18 36.71 40.67 -27.29
N LEU A 19 35.61 41.00 -27.95
CA LEU A 19 34.94 40.15 -28.95
C LEU A 19 35.79 40.06 -30.22
N ALA A 20 36.27 38.86 -30.54
CA ALA A 20 36.78 38.51 -31.87
C ALA A 20 35.82 37.49 -32.50
N GLY A 21 35.15 37.91 -33.57
CA GLY A 21 34.28 37.06 -34.38
C GLY A 21 35.10 36.10 -35.24
N CYS A 22 34.65 34.85 -35.32
CA CYS A 22 35.09 33.91 -36.35
C CYS A 22 33.96 33.71 -37.35
N ALA A 23 34.26 34.01 -38.61
CA ALA A 23 33.40 33.83 -39.77
C ALA A 23 33.05 32.35 -39.99
N THR A 24 31.77 32.09 -40.29
CA THR A 24 31.25 30.78 -40.66
C THR A 24 31.40 30.58 -42.16
N SER A 25 32.11 29.53 -42.59
CA SER A 25 32.13 29.09 -43.99
C SER A 25 30.85 28.31 -44.32
N PRO A 26 30.26 28.47 -45.52
CA PRO A 26 29.08 27.69 -45.93
C PRO A 26 29.45 26.24 -46.26
N ALA A 27 28.67 25.30 -45.73
CA ALA A 27 28.76 23.88 -46.06
C ALA A 27 28.18 23.61 -47.47
N PRO A 28 28.70 22.62 -48.22
CA PRO A 28 28.21 22.29 -49.54
C PRO A 28 26.82 21.62 -49.48
N GLU A 29 25.96 22.03 -50.40
CA GLU A 29 24.58 21.59 -50.55
C GLU A 29 24.49 20.12 -51.00
N VAL A 30 24.00 19.26 -50.12
CA VAL A 30 23.73 17.84 -50.43
C VAL A 30 22.41 17.75 -51.20
N LYS A 31 22.53 17.46 -52.49
CA LYS A 31 21.44 17.21 -53.43
C LYS A 31 20.65 15.96 -53.00
N ARG A 32 19.46 16.13 -52.40
CA ARG A 32 18.53 15.03 -52.10
C ARG A 32 17.93 14.49 -53.41
N PRO A 33 17.94 13.17 -53.67
CA PRO A 33 17.23 12.61 -54.80
C PRO A 33 15.71 12.69 -54.57
N SER A 34 15.02 13.30 -55.54
CA SER A 34 13.57 13.32 -55.66
C SER A 34 13.07 11.93 -56.04
N VAL A 35 12.42 11.24 -55.11
CA VAL A 35 11.69 9.99 -55.40
C VAL A 35 10.27 10.38 -55.80
N ALA A 36 9.95 10.09 -57.06
CA ALA A 36 8.67 10.35 -57.68
C ALA A 36 7.53 9.57 -57.00
N ASP A 37 6.40 10.25 -56.91
CA ASP A 37 5.12 9.77 -56.41
C ASP A 37 4.64 8.59 -57.28
N ARG A 38 4.55 7.39 -56.69
CA ARG A 38 3.83 6.25 -57.29
C ARG A 38 2.46 6.19 -56.66
N THR A 39 1.49 6.68 -57.42
CA THR A 39 0.06 6.54 -57.17
C THR A 39 -0.27 5.04 -57.10
N VAL A 40 -0.53 4.53 -55.88
CA VAL A 40 -1.10 3.20 -55.68
C VAL A 40 -2.60 3.39 -55.47
N GLN A 41 -3.39 2.90 -56.43
CA GLN A 41 -4.84 2.79 -56.31
C GLN A 41 -5.22 1.96 -55.08
N PRO A 42 -6.20 2.38 -54.26
CA PRO A 42 -6.70 1.53 -53.18
C PRO A 42 -7.48 0.35 -53.79
N SER A 43 -6.92 -0.84 -53.67
CA SER A 43 -7.68 -2.08 -53.81
C SER A 43 -8.62 -2.20 -52.62
N ALA A 44 -9.92 -2.22 -52.89
CA ALA A 44 -10.96 -2.47 -51.92
C ALA A 44 -10.91 -3.93 -51.45
N ALA A 45 -10.26 -4.19 -50.31
CA ALA A 45 -10.55 -5.32 -49.42
C ALA A 45 -9.61 -5.29 -48.21
N SER A 46 -9.99 -4.58 -47.16
CA SER A 46 -9.61 -4.88 -45.77
C SER A 46 -10.47 -4.01 -44.87
N ALA A 47 -11.71 -4.46 -44.64
CA ALA A 47 -12.48 -3.96 -43.53
C ALA A 47 -11.80 -4.44 -42.24
N SER A 48 -10.85 -3.66 -41.73
CA SER A 48 -10.37 -3.82 -40.36
C SER A 48 -11.55 -3.58 -39.45
N ARG A 49 -12.08 -4.67 -38.90
CA ARG A 49 -13.05 -4.68 -37.82
C ARG A 49 -12.38 -3.93 -36.66
N ALA A 50 -12.75 -2.67 -36.47
CA ALA A 50 -12.44 -1.96 -35.25
C ALA A 50 -13.10 -2.76 -34.12
N VAL A 51 -12.29 -3.52 -33.38
CA VAL A 51 -12.70 -4.04 -32.09
C VAL A 51 -12.89 -2.79 -31.25
N GLN A 52 -14.14 -2.39 -31.09
CA GLN A 52 -14.52 -1.41 -30.09
C GLN A 52 -14.15 -2.05 -28.76
N GLN A 53 -13.03 -1.60 -28.21
CA GLN A 53 -12.65 -1.98 -26.86
C GLN A 53 -13.63 -1.26 -25.94
N GLU A 54 -14.64 -2.02 -25.52
CA GLU A 54 -15.61 -1.60 -24.54
C GLU A 54 -14.85 -1.09 -23.30
N PRO A 55 -15.11 0.13 -22.81
CA PRO A 55 -14.38 0.65 -21.66
C PRO A 55 -14.59 -0.32 -20.52
N ALA A 56 -13.49 -0.85 -19.97
CA ALA A 56 -13.53 -1.76 -18.84
C ALA A 56 -14.40 -1.12 -17.75
N ALA A 57 -15.52 -1.77 -17.43
CA ALA A 57 -16.45 -1.28 -16.42
C ALA A 57 -15.67 -0.97 -15.13
N GLU A 58 -15.89 0.20 -14.55
CA GLU A 58 -15.28 0.55 -13.26
C GLU A 58 -15.57 -0.56 -12.23
N PRO A 59 -14.57 -0.97 -11.42
CA PRO A 59 -14.79 -1.98 -10.40
C PRO A 59 -15.91 -1.51 -9.47
N ARG A 60 -16.94 -2.34 -9.32
CA ARG A 60 -18.12 -1.99 -8.51
C ARG A 60 -17.86 -2.15 -7.01
N SER A 61 -16.82 -2.89 -6.65
CA SER A 61 -16.32 -3.01 -5.27
C SER A 61 -15.47 -1.79 -4.89
N PRO A 62 -15.54 -1.32 -3.63
CA PRO A 62 -14.76 -0.19 -3.18
C PRO A 62 -13.26 -0.52 -3.21
N LEU A 63 -12.47 0.48 -3.57
CA LEU A 63 -11.02 0.41 -3.35
C LEU A 63 -10.75 0.42 -1.84
N LEU A 64 -9.96 -0.54 -1.38
CA LEU A 64 -9.57 -0.65 0.01
C LEU A 64 -8.33 0.22 0.28
N PRO A 65 -8.18 0.76 1.51
CA PRO A 65 -6.97 1.50 1.88
C PRO A 65 -5.71 0.66 1.66
N SER A 66 -4.64 1.29 1.16
CA SER A 66 -3.37 0.61 0.91
C SER A 66 -2.84 -0.08 2.19
N ALA A 67 -3.12 0.48 3.36
CA ALA A 67 -2.74 -0.06 4.67
C ALA A 67 -3.36 -1.42 5.02
N PHE A 68 -4.32 -1.92 4.24
CA PHE A 68 -4.88 -3.25 4.40
C PHE A 68 -4.02 -4.34 3.73
N PHE A 69 -3.01 -3.93 2.97
CA PHE A 69 -2.14 -4.76 2.14
C PHE A 69 -0.69 -4.72 2.64
N ALA A 70 0.06 -5.77 2.35
CA ALA A 70 1.50 -5.83 2.50
C ALA A 70 2.24 -5.14 1.35
N ASP A 71 1.54 -4.84 0.25
CA ASP A 71 2.05 -4.13 -0.93
C ASP A 71 3.12 -4.95 -1.67
N GLY A 72 2.82 -6.23 -1.86
CA GLY A 72 3.70 -7.17 -2.55
C GLY A 72 4.79 -7.82 -1.68
N ALA A 73 4.94 -7.43 -0.41
CA ALA A 73 5.83 -8.16 0.50
C ALA A 73 5.33 -9.60 0.69
N GLU A 74 6.22 -10.58 0.84
CA GLU A 74 5.83 -12.00 0.93
C GLU A 74 5.13 -12.36 2.24
N ASP A 75 5.53 -11.72 3.35
CA ASP A 75 5.11 -12.05 4.70
C ASP A 75 4.68 -10.80 5.50
N PHE A 76 3.72 -11.02 6.38
CA PHE A 76 3.58 -10.24 7.61
C PHE A 76 4.37 -10.90 8.73
N ILE A 77 5.13 -10.09 9.46
CA ILE A 77 6.02 -10.55 10.53
C ILE A 77 5.53 -9.95 11.86
N ALA A 78 5.26 -10.81 12.84
CA ALA A 78 4.95 -10.39 14.20
C ALA A 78 6.25 -10.08 14.96
N TRP A 79 6.21 -9.01 15.76
CA TRP A 79 7.26 -8.62 16.67
C TRP A 79 6.73 -8.56 18.09
N ARG A 80 7.39 -9.26 19.01
CA ARG A 80 7.14 -9.14 20.45
C ARG A 80 8.03 -8.05 21.01
N CYS A 81 7.44 -6.96 21.51
CA CYS A 81 8.24 -5.84 22.01
C CYS A 81 7.94 -5.44 23.45
N THR A 82 9.01 -5.07 24.16
CA THR A 82 8.96 -4.52 25.52
C THR A 82 9.14 -3.00 25.50
N PRO A 83 8.44 -2.24 26.39
CA PRO A 83 7.69 -2.74 27.54
C PRO A 83 6.29 -3.33 27.29
N ALA A 84 5.53 -2.99 26.26
CA ALA A 84 4.17 -3.54 26.13
C ALA A 84 3.49 -3.34 24.76
N GLN A 85 4.21 -3.53 23.65
CA GLN A 85 3.59 -3.31 22.34
C GLN A 85 4.09 -4.27 21.30
N ASP A 86 3.24 -5.22 20.92
CA ASP A 86 3.51 -6.05 19.75
C ASP A 86 3.23 -5.28 18.47
N LEU A 87 4.09 -5.49 17.48
CA LEU A 87 4.04 -4.82 16.19
C LEU A 87 3.93 -5.84 15.07
N ILE A 88 3.48 -5.37 13.91
CA ILE A 88 3.50 -6.15 12.68
C ILE A 88 4.28 -5.36 11.65
N SER A 89 5.14 -6.03 10.88
CA SER A 89 5.81 -5.43 9.74
C SER A 89 5.56 -6.20 8.45
N ALA A 90 5.66 -5.48 7.34
CA ALA A 90 5.85 -6.03 5.99
C ALA A 90 6.94 -5.20 5.29
N PHE A 91 7.77 -5.84 4.47
CA PHE A 91 8.92 -5.21 3.81
C PHE A 91 8.75 -5.22 2.29
N PRO A 92 7.91 -4.35 1.70
CA PRO A 92 7.82 -4.21 0.25
C PRO A 92 9.02 -3.43 -0.28
N ASP A 93 9.76 -4.00 -1.24
CA ASP A 93 10.92 -3.39 -1.88
C ASP A 93 11.91 -2.74 -0.87
N ASP A 94 12.09 -1.41 -0.94
CA ASP A 94 12.96 -0.60 -0.08
C ASP A 94 12.18 0.18 1.01
N GLN A 95 10.97 -0.27 1.35
CA GLN A 95 10.13 0.36 2.38
C GLN A 95 9.78 -0.64 3.49
N LEU A 96 9.39 -0.08 4.64
CA LEU A 96 8.81 -0.82 5.75
C LEU A 96 7.39 -0.32 5.97
N ARG A 97 6.44 -1.23 5.94
CA ARG A 97 5.10 -1.01 6.47
C ARG A 97 5.04 -1.53 7.90
N LEU A 98 4.61 -0.69 8.82
CA LEU A 98 4.58 -1.00 10.26
C LEU A 98 3.17 -0.76 10.81
N TRP A 99 2.58 -1.77 11.45
CA TRP A 99 1.30 -1.67 12.15
C TRP A 99 1.50 -1.79 13.66
N SER A 100 0.76 -0.95 14.36
CA SER A 100 0.72 -0.81 15.81
C SER A 100 -0.71 -0.97 16.31
N ALA A 101 -0.90 -1.01 17.63
CA ALA A 101 -2.26 -0.96 18.20
C ALA A 101 -2.97 0.38 17.90
N GLN A 102 -2.22 1.44 17.59
CA GLN A 102 -2.73 2.79 17.38
C GLN A 102 -3.01 3.11 15.90
N GLY A 103 -2.35 2.44 14.96
CA GLY A 103 -2.42 2.79 13.54
C GLY A 103 -1.36 2.08 12.72
N HIS A 104 -1.06 2.65 11.56
CA HIS A 104 -0.03 2.13 10.66
C HIS A 104 0.88 3.26 10.16
N TYR A 105 2.06 2.88 9.69
CA TYR A 105 3.09 3.77 9.19
C TYR A 105 3.78 3.15 7.98
N LEU A 106 4.20 4.00 7.04
CA LEU A 106 5.13 3.65 5.97
C LEU A 106 6.45 4.38 6.24
N LEU A 107 7.54 3.63 6.32
CA LEU A 107 8.87 4.15 6.63
C LEU A 107 9.81 3.89 5.46
N ASP A 108 10.63 4.89 5.13
CA ASP A 108 11.61 4.80 4.05
C ASP A 108 12.94 4.24 4.58
N ARG A 109 13.62 3.45 3.75
CA ARG A 109 14.92 2.90 4.10
C ARG A 109 16.00 3.98 4.19
N ALA A 110 16.73 3.97 5.29
CA ALA A 110 17.89 4.83 5.52
C ALA A 110 19.20 4.04 5.34
N VAL A 111 20.22 4.70 4.79
CA VAL A 111 21.56 4.12 4.61
C VAL A 111 22.25 3.97 5.97
N VAL A 112 22.69 2.75 6.29
CA VAL A 112 23.40 2.41 7.53
C VAL A 112 24.56 1.45 7.26
N ALA A 113 25.57 1.47 8.13
CA ALA A 113 26.76 0.62 7.99
C ALA A 113 26.48 -0.89 8.19
N SER A 114 25.42 -1.26 8.92
CA SER A 114 24.99 -2.65 9.13
C SER A 114 23.53 -2.72 9.59
N GLY A 115 22.82 -3.77 9.17
CA GLY A 115 21.39 -3.97 9.41
C GLY A 115 20.52 -3.22 8.40
N ALA A 116 19.21 -3.17 8.67
CA ALA A 116 18.27 -2.37 7.89
C ALA A 116 17.59 -1.37 8.83
N ARG A 117 17.63 -0.09 8.45
CA ARG A 117 17.03 1.01 9.20
C ARG A 117 15.99 1.67 8.32
N TYR A 118 14.84 1.97 8.91
CA TYR A 118 13.72 2.63 8.27
C TYR A 118 13.28 3.80 9.14
N VAL A 119 12.92 4.91 8.52
CA VAL A 119 12.60 6.16 9.22
C VAL A 119 11.39 6.84 8.59
N LYS A 120 10.54 7.43 9.44
CA LYS A 120 9.53 8.43 9.08
C LYS A 120 9.49 9.44 10.22
N ASP A 121 9.81 10.70 9.94
CA ASP A 121 9.88 11.75 10.97
C ASP A 121 10.75 11.33 12.17
N ASP A 122 10.20 11.31 13.39
CA ASP A 122 10.85 10.85 14.63
C ASP A 122 10.85 9.32 14.81
N LEU A 123 9.99 8.61 14.07
CA LEU A 123 9.85 7.15 14.15
C LEU A 123 10.99 6.46 13.39
N THR A 124 11.78 5.67 14.10
CA THR A 124 12.80 4.78 13.54
C THR A 124 12.47 3.33 13.85
N PHE A 125 12.60 2.46 12.85
CA PHE A 125 12.69 1.01 13.02
C PHE A 125 14.07 0.55 12.54
N TRP A 126 14.85 -0.09 13.40
CA TRP A 126 16.15 -0.65 13.03
C TRP A 126 16.22 -2.12 13.41
N ASN A 127 16.38 -3.00 12.42
CA ASN A 127 16.52 -4.44 12.64
C ASN A 127 17.88 -4.98 12.22
N LYS A 128 18.30 -6.01 12.94
CA LYS A 128 19.50 -6.80 12.66
C LYS A 128 19.19 -8.26 12.99
N GLY A 129 19.00 -9.07 11.95
CA GLY A 129 18.50 -10.44 12.12
C GLY A 129 17.11 -10.42 12.75
N LYS A 130 16.91 -11.22 13.80
CA LYS A 130 15.62 -11.42 14.50
C LYS A 130 15.35 -10.43 15.63
N GLU A 131 16.18 -9.41 15.76
CA GLU A 131 16.03 -8.36 16.77
C GLU A 131 15.80 -7.03 16.07
N ALA A 132 14.88 -6.23 16.64
CA ALA A 132 14.60 -4.89 16.18
C ALA A 132 14.50 -3.92 17.34
N VAL A 133 14.76 -2.66 17.04
CA VAL A 133 14.65 -1.54 17.94
C VAL A 133 13.74 -0.52 17.26
N VAL A 134 12.67 -0.13 17.94
CA VAL A 134 11.77 0.93 17.48
C VAL A 134 11.91 2.11 18.41
N THR A 135 12.05 3.31 17.88
CA THR A 135 12.19 4.55 18.67
C THR A 135 11.28 5.61 18.08
N SER A 136 10.55 6.32 18.93
CA SER A 136 9.74 7.49 18.60
C SER A 136 9.72 8.44 19.79
N ASP A 137 8.98 9.54 19.68
CA ASP A 137 8.74 10.49 20.77
C ASP A 137 8.07 9.83 21.99
N ASN A 138 7.40 8.69 21.81
CA ASN A 138 6.75 7.93 22.88
C ASN A 138 7.70 6.94 23.58
N GLY A 139 8.97 6.89 23.17
CA GLY A 139 10.01 6.09 23.81
C GLY A 139 10.60 5.03 22.90
N ARG A 140 11.17 3.99 23.52
CA ARG A 140 11.97 2.97 22.84
C ARG A 140 11.43 1.58 23.13
N LEU A 141 11.21 0.82 22.07
CA LEU A 141 10.85 -0.60 22.11
C LEU A 141 12.06 -1.46 21.73
N THR A 142 12.23 -2.56 22.45
CA THR A 142 13.12 -3.65 22.03
C THR A 142 12.25 -4.82 21.61
N CYS A 143 12.41 -5.25 20.36
CA CYS A 143 11.55 -6.19 19.68
C CYS A 143 12.31 -7.46 19.31
N ARG A 144 11.63 -8.61 19.40
CA ARG A 144 12.11 -9.89 18.89
C ARG A 144 11.09 -10.44 17.89
N GLU A 145 11.58 -10.93 16.77
CA GLU A 145 10.78 -11.55 15.71
C GLU A 145 10.06 -12.79 16.27
N ASP A 146 8.81 -12.99 15.86
CA ASP A 146 7.95 -14.10 16.27
C ASP A 146 7.29 -14.75 15.03
N VAL A 147 5.97 -14.93 15.03
CA VAL A 147 5.24 -15.63 13.96
C VAL A 147 5.32 -14.88 12.62
N HIS A 148 5.68 -15.59 11.56
CA HIS A 148 5.54 -15.14 10.18
C HIS A 148 4.24 -15.67 9.59
N ARG A 149 3.64 -14.87 8.71
CA ARG A 149 2.49 -15.30 7.93
C ARG A 149 2.53 -14.72 6.52
N ARG A 150 2.58 -15.64 5.54
CA ARG A 150 2.44 -15.31 4.12
C ARG A 150 1.20 -14.45 3.87
N THR A 151 1.36 -13.47 2.99
CA THR A 151 0.26 -12.64 2.51
C THR A 151 -0.74 -13.48 1.73
N LEU A 152 -2.03 -13.16 1.83
CA LEU A 152 -3.04 -13.80 0.99
C LEU A 152 -3.06 -13.13 -0.38
N THR A 153 -3.07 -13.95 -1.42
CA THR A 153 -3.04 -13.52 -2.81
C THR A 153 -4.32 -13.95 -3.55
N ARG A 154 -4.49 -13.49 -4.79
CA ARG A 154 -5.57 -13.98 -5.67
C ARG A 154 -5.47 -15.47 -5.99
N ALA A 155 -4.31 -16.11 -5.80
CA ALA A 155 -4.22 -17.56 -5.93
C ALA A 155 -4.93 -18.27 -4.76
N ASP A 156 -4.91 -17.67 -3.56
CA ASP A 156 -5.55 -18.19 -2.36
C ASP A 156 -7.05 -17.82 -2.33
N HIS A 157 -7.38 -16.57 -2.69
CA HIS A 157 -8.74 -16.02 -2.69
C HIS A 157 -9.07 -15.38 -4.07
N PRO A 158 -9.40 -16.18 -5.10
CA PRO A 158 -9.56 -15.69 -6.47
C PRO A 158 -10.74 -14.74 -6.64
N GLU A 159 -11.79 -14.89 -5.85
CA GLU A 159 -13.01 -14.06 -5.95
C GLU A 159 -13.06 -12.92 -4.92
N SER A 160 -12.07 -12.82 -4.01
CA SER A 160 -12.12 -11.83 -2.93
C SER A 160 -11.12 -10.69 -3.14
N ILE A 161 -11.49 -9.48 -2.70
CA ILE A 161 -10.58 -8.34 -2.50
C ILE A 161 -10.14 -8.19 -1.04
N PHE A 162 -10.87 -8.80 -0.11
CA PHE A 162 -10.56 -8.79 1.32
C PHE A 162 -11.03 -10.10 1.93
N HIS A 163 -10.22 -10.63 2.85
CA HIS A 163 -10.58 -11.78 3.66
C HIS A 163 -10.35 -11.49 5.14
N ALA A 164 -11.29 -11.89 5.98
CA ALA A 164 -11.22 -11.79 7.42
C ALA A 164 -11.80 -13.01 8.13
N LEU A 165 -11.35 -13.20 9.37
CA LEU A 165 -11.78 -14.31 10.21
C LEU A 165 -11.71 -13.95 11.70
N GLY A 166 -12.44 -14.71 12.50
CA GLY A 166 -12.29 -14.72 13.96
C GLY A 166 -12.78 -16.04 14.57
N ASN A 167 -12.43 -16.25 15.84
CA ASN A 167 -12.42 -17.61 16.41
C ASN A 167 -13.49 -17.85 17.48
N GLU A 168 -13.97 -16.82 18.18
CA GLU A 168 -14.87 -17.00 19.32
C GLU A 168 -16.02 -15.97 19.30
N PRO A 169 -17.22 -16.36 18.82
CA PRO A 169 -17.49 -17.58 18.03
C PRO A 169 -16.81 -17.53 16.65
N GLY A 170 -16.65 -18.68 15.98
CA GLY A 170 -15.96 -18.77 14.69
C GLY A 170 -16.74 -18.12 13.54
N TRP A 171 -16.05 -17.33 12.71
CA TRP A 171 -16.62 -16.68 11.53
C TRP A 171 -15.56 -16.36 10.45
N THR A 172 -15.99 -16.25 9.20
CA THR A 172 -15.20 -15.70 8.10
C THR A 172 -16.02 -14.69 7.29
N LEU A 173 -15.33 -13.73 6.67
CA LEU A 173 -15.92 -12.74 5.78
C LEU A 173 -15.02 -12.52 4.57
N ASP A 174 -15.62 -12.64 3.40
CA ASP A 174 -14.99 -12.35 2.12
C ASP A 174 -15.75 -11.21 1.43
N LEU A 175 -15.04 -10.20 0.96
CA LEU A 175 -15.59 -9.14 0.10
C LEU A 175 -15.31 -9.49 -1.35
N ASP A 176 -16.37 -9.56 -2.16
CA ASP A 176 -16.33 -9.94 -3.57
C ASP A 176 -15.52 -8.93 -4.41
N ARG A 177 -14.80 -9.46 -5.39
CA ARG A 177 -13.89 -8.70 -6.24
C ARG A 177 -14.59 -7.79 -7.24
N ASP A 178 -15.72 -8.23 -7.77
CA ASP A 178 -16.34 -7.64 -8.96
C ASP A 178 -17.70 -6.99 -8.65
N ALA A 179 -18.27 -7.26 -7.48
CA ALA A 179 -19.52 -6.69 -7.00
C ALA A 179 -19.44 -6.24 -5.53
N PRO A 180 -20.27 -5.26 -5.10
CA PRO A 180 -20.39 -4.84 -3.70
C PRO A 180 -21.17 -5.89 -2.87
N SER A 181 -20.70 -7.13 -2.89
CA SER A 181 -21.26 -8.29 -2.21
C SER A 181 -20.26 -8.82 -1.19
N MET A 182 -20.76 -9.28 -0.04
CA MET A 182 -19.97 -9.96 0.97
C MET A 182 -20.52 -11.36 1.23
N THR A 183 -19.63 -12.32 1.38
CA THR A 183 -19.97 -13.66 1.89
C THR A 183 -19.56 -13.74 3.35
N LEU A 184 -20.54 -13.94 4.24
CA LEU A 184 -20.36 -14.06 5.67
C LEU A 184 -20.72 -15.48 6.11
N VAL A 185 -19.76 -16.18 6.70
CA VAL A 185 -19.95 -17.49 7.30
C VAL A 185 -19.83 -17.36 8.82
N THR A 186 -20.84 -17.81 9.55
CA THR A 186 -20.88 -17.79 11.02
C THR A 186 -21.21 -19.17 11.58
N ASP A 187 -21.27 -19.25 12.91
CA ASP A 187 -21.66 -20.46 13.64
C ASP A 187 -20.74 -21.63 13.24
N ASN A 188 -19.43 -21.35 13.20
CA ASN A 188 -18.37 -22.30 12.87
C ASN A 188 -18.53 -23.01 11.50
N GLY A 189 -19.12 -22.34 10.51
CA GLY A 189 -19.28 -22.87 9.16
C GLY A 189 -20.71 -23.26 8.80
N GLU A 190 -21.61 -23.33 9.77
CA GLU A 190 -22.97 -23.85 9.56
C GLU A 190 -23.89 -22.85 8.87
N ARG A 191 -23.64 -21.54 9.02
CA ARG A 191 -24.50 -20.49 8.47
C ARG A 191 -23.73 -19.60 7.51
N SER A 192 -24.01 -19.75 6.21
CA SER A 192 -23.48 -18.88 5.15
C SER A 192 -24.55 -17.92 4.62
N ARG A 193 -24.17 -16.65 4.41
CA ARG A 193 -25.01 -15.60 3.82
C ARG A 193 -24.20 -14.79 2.83
N THR A 194 -24.79 -14.52 1.67
CA THR A 194 -24.26 -13.55 0.71
C THR A 194 -25.15 -12.31 0.75
N LEU A 195 -24.54 -11.14 0.91
CA LEU A 195 -25.23 -9.88 1.18
C LEU A 195 -24.65 -8.75 0.33
N ASP A 196 -25.52 -8.01 -0.35
CA ASP A 196 -25.12 -6.75 -0.95
C ASP A 196 -24.90 -5.71 0.16
N TYR A 197 -23.77 -5.01 0.08
CA TYR A 197 -23.41 -3.97 1.03
C TYR A 197 -23.29 -2.62 0.36
N ARG A 198 -23.30 -1.57 1.17
CA ARG A 198 -22.83 -0.24 0.77
C ARG A 198 -21.68 0.23 1.64
N LEU A 199 -20.86 1.07 1.04
CA LEU A 199 -19.85 1.84 1.76
C LEU A 199 -20.55 2.94 2.58
N VAL A 200 -20.28 2.96 3.89
CA VAL A 200 -20.78 3.99 4.82
C VAL A 200 -19.71 5.04 5.07
N ALA A 201 -18.46 4.62 5.27
CA ALA A 201 -17.32 5.50 5.52
C ALA A 201 -16.02 4.87 5.01
N LEU A 202 -15.11 5.73 4.55
CA LEU A 202 -13.76 5.38 4.10
C LEU A 202 -12.78 6.46 4.57
N ASP A 203 -11.69 6.04 5.21
CA ASP A 203 -10.56 6.88 5.59
C ASP A 203 -9.26 6.20 5.09
N ASN A 204 -8.36 6.99 4.51
CA ASN A 204 -7.08 6.54 3.97
C ASN A 204 -5.86 7.13 4.72
N GLY A 205 -6.07 7.94 5.76
CA GLY A 205 -5.01 8.52 6.58
C GLY A 205 -4.38 7.49 7.54
N GLU A 206 -3.60 7.94 8.52
CA GLU A 206 -2.91 7.05 9.50
C GLU A 206 -3.86 6.15 10.31
N GLN A 207 -5.14 6.53 10.36
CA GLN A 207 -6.25 5.80 10.95
C GLN A 207 -7.13 5.11 9.91
N ALA A 208 -6.54 4.69 8.80
CA ALA A 208 -7.24 4.13 7.66
C ALA A 208 -8.28 3.08 8.07
N SER A 209 -9.51 3.29 7.60
CA SER A 209 -10.65 2.50 8.02
C SER A 209 -11.73 2.44 6.95
N VAL A 210 -12.52 1.36 7.00
CA VAL A 210 -13.66 1.14 6.11
C VAL A 210 -14.85 0.70 6.96
N THR A 211 -16.00 1.32 6.76
CA THR A 211 -17.27 0.89 7.36
C THR A 211 -18.25 0.50 6.26
N LEU A 212 -18.76 -0.72 6.31
CA LEU A 212 -19.75 -1.26 5.38
C LEU A 212 -21.05 -1.58 6.11
N ARG A 213 -22.17 -1.50 5.39
CA ARG A 213 -23.48 -1.93 5.90
C ARG A 213 -24.27 -2.70 4.85
N ALA A 214 -24.85 -3.82 5.25
CA ALA A 214 -25.79 -4.61 4.46
C ALA A 214 -27.13 -4.68 5.19
N ASP A 215 -28.20 -4.23 4.52
CA ASP A 215 -29.55 -4.14 5.08
C ASP A 215 -30.53 -5.13 4.47
N GLY A 216 -30.09 -5.92 3.47
CA GLY A 216 -30.96 -6.74 2.62
C GLY A 216 -31.40 -8.09 3.21
N ALA A 217 -31.00 -8.42 4.43
CA ALA A 217 -31.36 -9.70 5.09
C ALA A 217 -32.26 -9.48 6.31
N ALA A 218 -32.87 -10.58 6.80
CA ALA A 218 -33.65 -10.60 8.04
C ALA A 218 -32.89 -10.03 9.26
N GLU A 219 -31.55 -9.98 9.21
CA GLU A 219 -30.68 -9.35 10.20
C GLU A 219 -29.69 -8.41 9.50
N PRO A 220 -29.63 -7.12 9.87
CA PRO A 220 -28.65 -6.19 9.31
C PRO A 220 -27.23 -6.55 9.75
N VAL A 221 -26.27 -6.28 8.87
CA VAL A 221 -24.85 -6.51 9.10
C VAL A 221 -24.07 -5.20 8.96
N ALA A 222 -23.26 -4.88 9.96
CA ALA A 222 -22.30 -3.78 9.91
C ALA A 222 -20.88 -4.31 10.09
N VAL A 223 -19.96 -3.86 9.23
CA VAL A 223 -18.56 -4.27 9.25
C VAL A 223 -17.70 -3.03 9.43
N GLN A 224 -16.83 -3.04 10.43
CA GLN A 224 -15.82 -2.03 10.67
C GLN A 224 -14.44 -2.66 10.52
N MET A 225 -13.62 -2.10 9.64
CA MET A 225 -12.26 -2.54 9.35
C MET A 225 -11.30 -1.39 9.64
N GLN A 226 -10.23 -1.63 10.38
CA GLN A 226 -9.25 -0.61 10.78
C GLN A 226 -7.82 -1.10 10.57
N ALA A 227 -6.97 -0.29 9.93
CA ALA A 227 -5.56 -0.59 9.67
C ALA A 227 -4.72 -0.47 10.95
N ARG A 228 -4.68 -1.54 11.73
CA ARG A 228 -4.02 -1.64 13.03
C ARG A 228 -3.60 -3.08 13.28
N ALA A 229 -2.57 -3.26 14.08
CA ALA A 229 -2.06 -4.58 14.42
C ALA A 229 -3.18 -5.48 15.00
N CYS A 230 -3.37 -6.63 14.36
CA CYS A 230 -4.30 -7.65 14.78
C CYS A 230 -3.58 -9.01 14.79
N PHE A 231 -3.62 -9.67 15.94
CA PHE A 231 -3.06 -11.00 16.10
C PHE A 231 -4.23 -11.96 16.26
N ASP A 232 -4.27 -12.98 15.42
CA ASP A 232 -5.28 -14.02 15.51
C ASP A 232 -5.23 -14.69 16.90
N ALA A 233 -6.35 -14.72 17.62
CA ALA A 233 -6.36 -15.09 19.03
C ALA A 233 -5.98 -16.56 19.29
N MET A 234 -6.18 -17.45 18.31
CA MET A 234 -5.81 -18.86 18.43
C MET A 234 -4.37 -19.13 18.01
N SER A 235 -3.93 -18.59 16.87
CA SER A 235 -2.63 -18.93 16.27
C SER A 235 -1.53 -17.89 16.49
N GLY A 236 -1.87 -16.69 16.95
CA GLY A 236 -0.95 -15.56 17.04
C GLY A 236 -0.53 -14.96 15.70
N LYS A 237 -1.07 -15.47 14.58
CA LYS A 237 -0.70 -15.01 13.23
C LYS A 237 -1.01 -13.50 13.05
N PRO A 238 -0.08 -12.72 12.48
CA PRO A 238 -0.26 -11.28 12.28
C PRO A 238 -1.15 -10.96 11.08
N TYR A 239 -2.02 -9.96 11.23
CA TYR A 239 -2.88 -9.37 10.19
C TYR A 239 -2.83 -7.83 10.28
N PRO A 240 -2.84 -7.10 9.14
CA PRO A 240 -2.79 -5.64 9.12
C PRO A 240 -4.11 -4.96 9.47
N VAL A 241 -5.22 -5.70 9.51
CA VAL A 241 -6.57 -5.14 9.74
C VAL A 241 -7.24 -5.79 10.93
N ARG A 242 -7.77 -4.96 11.83
CA ARG A 242 -8.72 -5.37 12.86
C ARG A 242 -10.14 -5.24 12.32
N VAL A 243 -10.94 -6.28 12.52
CA VAL A 243 -12.32 -6.33 12.04
C VAL A 243 -13.28 -6.48 13.22
N ARG A 244 -14.32 -5.64 13.22
CA ARG A 244 -15.49 -5.76 14.09
C ARG A 244 -16.72 -5.93 13.21
N LEU A 245 -17.40 -7.05 13.39
CA LEU A 245 -18.62 -7.39 12.69
C LEU A 245 -19.78 -7.33 13.69
N GLN A 246 -20.87 -6.66 13.32
CA GLN A 246 -22.11 -6.67 14.08
C GLN A 246 -23.21 -7.29 13.23
N VAL A 247 -23.84 -8.34 13.74
CA VAL A 247 -24.98 -9.05 13.11
C VAL A 247 -26.14 -9.00 14.08
N GLY A 248 -27.14 -8.17 13.79
CA GLY A 248 -28.17 -7.83 14.79
C GLY A 248 -27.53 -7.28 16.07
N GLU A 249 -27.70 -7.99 17.18
CA GLU A 249 -27.12 -7.64 18.50
C GLU A 249 -25.77 -8.32 18.79
N ARG A 250 -25.38 -9.32 17.98
CA ARG A 250 -24.13 -10.07 18.19
C ARG A 250 -22.95 -9.27 17.64
N VAL A 251 -21.87 -9.20 18.41
CA VAL A 251 -20.60 -8.58 17.99
C VAL A 251 -19.53 -9.66 17.89
N PHE A 252 -18.89 -9.72 16.73
CA PHE A 252 -17.76 -10.57 16.45
C PHE A 252 -16.52 -9.71 16.26
N ARG A 253 -15.37 -10.26 16.65
CA ARG A 253 -14.06 -9.62 16.50
C ARG A 253 -13.12 -10.58 15.80
N GLY A 254 -12.19 -10.02 15.05
CA GLY A 254 -11.24 -10.82 14.30
C GLY A 254 -10.26 -9.95 13.53
N CYS A 255 -9.56 -10.60 12.62
CA CYS A 255 -8.47 -10.03 11.87
C CYS A 255 -8.68 -10.24 10.37
N GLY A 256 -8.11 -9.37 9.54
CA GLY A 256 -8.25 -9.45 8.09
C GLY A 256 -7.09 -8.82 7.32
N GLN A 257 -7.12 -9.00 6.00
CA GLN A 257 -6.19 -8.37 5.06
C GLN A 257 -6.86 -8.18 3.71
N GLY A 258 -6.39 -7.18 2.96
CA GLY A 258 -6.64 -7.08 1.54
C GLY A 258 -5.93 -8.21 0.78
N ILE A 259 -6.53 -8.66 -0.32
CA ILE A 259 -5.98 -9.74 -1.14
C ILE A 259 -5.00 -9.17 -2.16
N GLU A 260 -3.73 -9.56 -2.02
CA GLU A 260 -2.67 -9.15 -2.92
C GLU A 260 -2.90 -9.66 -4.34
N ARG A 261 -2.43 -8.91 -5.33
CA ARG A 261 -2.27 -9.47 -6.67
C ARG A 261 -1.26 -10.61 -6.59
N ALA A 262 -1.42 -11.63 -7.44
CA ALA A 262 -0.41 -12.67 -7.53
C ALA A 262 0.96 -12.02 -7.84
N PRO A 263 2.05 -12.47 -7.19
CA PRO A 263 3.38 -11.98 -7.51
C PRO A 263 3.65 -12.18 -9.00
N ARG A 264 4.29 -11.18 -9.63
CA ARG A 264 4.65 -11.23 -11.05
C ARG A 264 5.78 -12.21 -11.30
#